data_AF-A0A959TU17-F1
#
_entry.id   AF-A0A959TU17-F1
#
_cell.length_a   1.000
_cell.length_b   1.000
_cell.length_c   1.000
_cell.angle_alpha   90.00
_cell.angle_beta   90.00
_cell.angle_gamma   90.00
#
_symmetry.space_group_name_H-M   'P 1'
#
loop_
_entity.id
_entity.type
_entity.pdbx_description
1 polymer ?
#
loop_
_entity_poly.entity_id
_entity_poly.type
_entity_poly.pdbx_seq_one_letter_code
_entity_poly.pdbx_strand_id
1 'polypeptide(L)'
;MRHSLLFLLFLPLLTRNALAQSSRSYDDLLVLYVDENYEKCIFKAERYTERDATRRDPLPYLYMSMCFHEISKMDKYTDDPDFKNAGRDALKYAEKFRKKDKENAYFAQYEDYWEELNAAAMGVGFMYLEEGSYSKAKREFDRMTGYDPENAGAWLMLALSQMKMNLMRDAEESLVQFRHTYAKMGDHDRLSPDRKRLLREALIRYAEQLDNKGMRDSARTTLALGAEDFMDNAEFKALHDELN
;
A
#
# COMPACT_ATOMS: atom_id res chain seq x y z
N MET A 1 52.49 10.34 -53.51
CA MET A 1 52.05 9.03 -52.99
C MET A 1 51.29 9.27 -51.69
N ARG A 2 50.03 8.83 -51.64
CA ARG A 2 49.01 9.18 -50.64
C ARG A 2 49.39 8.73 -49.23
N HIS A 3 49.24 9.63 -48.26
CA HIS A 3 49.14 9.32 -46.84
C HIS A 3 47.69 8.98 -46.50
N SER A 4 47.44 7.79 -45.96
CA SER A 4 46.19 7.43 -45.28
C SER A 4 46.44 6.18 -44.44
N LEU A 5 46.85 6.35 -43.18
CA LEU A 5 46.69 5.29 -42.17
C LEU A 5 45.38 5.57 -41.43
N LEU A 6 44.42 4.67 -41.63
CA LEU A 6 43.13 4.62 -40.94
C LEU A 6 43.34 4.46 -39.43
N PHE A 7 42.75 5.36 -38.66
CA PHE A 7 42.56 5.20 -37.21
C PHE A 7 41.32 4.31 -37.02
N LEU A 8 41.51 3.05 -36.64
CA LEU A 8 40.43 2.14 -36.28
C LEU A 8 39.94 2.49 -34.86
N LEU A 9 38.80 3.18 -34.81
CA LEU A 9 38.10 3.59 -33.59
C LEU A 9 37.43 2.34 -32.99
N PHE A 10 38.05 1.78 -31.93
CA PHE A 10 37.49 0.66 -31.17
C PHE A 10 36.36 1.20 -30.29
N LEU A 11 35.12 1.14 -30.80
CA LEU A 11 33.92 1.46 -30.03
C LEU A 11 33.60 0.25 -29.14
N PRO A 12 33.67 0.32 -27.79
CA PRO A 12 33.16 -0.77 -26.98
C PRO A 12 31.64 -0.80 -27.13
N LEU A 13 31.14 -1.85 -27.77
CA LEU A 13 29.76 -2.29 -27.68
C LEU A 13 29.45 -2.53 -26.19
N LEU A 14 28.87 -1.53 -25.53
CA LEU A 14 28.13 -1.71 -24.30
C LEU A 14 26.86 -2.49 -24.64
N THR A 15 27.00 -3.80 -24.83
CA THR A 15 25.87 -4.71 -24.85
C THR A 15 25.22 -4.66 -23.48
N ARG A 16 24.02 -4.10 -23.47
CA ARG A 16 23.08 -4.03 -22.36
C ARG A 16 22.92 -5.41 -21.71
N ASN A 17 23.58 -5.66 -20.59
CA ASN A 17 23.20 -6.74 -19.67
C ASN A 17 21.98 -6.32 -18.83
N ALA A 18 20.91 -5.85 -19.49
CA ALA A 18 19.72 -5.31 -18.83
C ALA A 18 18.51 -6.27 -18.90
N LEU A 19 18.72 -7.55 -19.19
CA LEU A 19 17.67 -8.58 -19.17
C LEU A 19 18.20 -9.88 -18.58
N ALA A 20 18.58 -9.85 -17.31
CA ALA A 20 18.57 -11.04 -16.48
C ALA A 20 17.57 -10.80 -15.34
N GLN A 21 16.31 -10.58 -15.72
CA GLN A 21 15.20 -10.67 -14.79
C GLN A 21 15.12 -12.15 -14.43
N SER A 22 15.66 -12.53 -13.26
CA SER A 22 15.55 -13.91 -12.81
C SER A 22 14.07 -14.17 -12.53
N SER A 23 13.38 -14.79 -13.47
CA SER A 23 12.07 -15.43 -13.30
C SER A 23 12.21 -16.66 -12.39
N ARG A 24 12.91 -16.51 -11.26
CA ARG A 24 13.10 -17.59 -10.30
C ARG A 24 11.72 -17.89 -9.75
N SER A 25 11.20 -19.07 -10.07
CA SER A 25 9.98 -19.54 -9.45
C SER A 25 10.26 -19.91 -7.99
N TYR A 26 9.27 -19.66 -7.14
CA TYR A 26 9.26 -19.99 -5.73
C TYR A 26 8.14 -20.99 -5.44
N ASP A 27 8.03 -22.03 -6.29
CA ASP A 27 6.99 -23.06 -6.20
C ASP A 27 6.99 -23.74 -4.83
N ASP A 28 8.14 -23.82 -4.19
CA ASP A 28 8.29 -24.39 -2.87
C ASP A 28 7.68 -23.52 -1.75
N LEU A 29 7.62 -22.19 -1.92
CA LEU A 29 6.85 -21.30 -1.05
C LEU A 29 5.36 -21.40 -1.34
N LEU A 30 4.98 -21.50 -2.62
CA LEU A 30 3.60 -21.70 -3.03
C LEU A 30 3.00 -22.97 -2.42
N VAL A 31 3.71 -24.10 -2.53
CA VAL A 31 3.28 -25.38 -1.94
C VAL A 31 3.08 -25.23 -0.43
N LEU A 32 4.03 -24.61 0.28
CA LEU A 32 3.89 -24.41 1.73
C LEU A 32 2.72 -23.49 2.10
N TYR A 33 2.44 -22.47 1.28
CA TYR A 33 1.31 -21.57 1.50
C TYR A 33 -0.03 -22.28 1.25
N VAL A 34 -0.15 -23.02 0.14
CA VAL A 34 -1.34 -23.80 -0.22
C VAL A 34 -1.62 -24.93 0.78
N ASP A 35 -0.57 -25.57 1.29
CA ASP A 35 -0.67 -26.59 2.35
C ASP A 35 -0.92 -25.97 3.75
N GLU A 36 -1.18 -24.66 3.83
CA GLU A 36 -1.42 -23.88 5.05
C GLU A 36 -0.27 -23.99 6.08
N ASN A 37 0.93 -24.32 5.61
CA ASN A 37 2.13 -24.46 6.42
C ASN A 37 2.85 -23.12 6.57
N TYR A 38 2.11 -22.13 7.08
CA TYR A 38 2.52 -20.73 7.08
C TYR A 38 3.82 -20.48 7.84
N GLU A 39 4.04 -21.11 9.00
CA GLU A 39 5.28 -20.97 9.78
C GLU A 39 6.51 -21.42 8.96
N LYS A 40 6.41 -22.60 8.32
CA LYS A 40 7.51 -23.10 7.47
C LYS A 40 7.68 -22.26 6.22
N CYS A 41 6.58 -21.76 5.64
CA CYS A 41 6.63 -20.84 4.51
C CYS A 41 7.40 -19.56 4.89
N ILE A 42 7.07 -18.93 6.02
CA ILE A 42 7.74 -17.73 6.54
C ILE A 42 9.22 -17.99 6.75
N PHE A 43 9.58 -19.06 7.48
CA PHE A 43 10.97 -19.40 7.74
C PHE A 43 11.76 -19.62 6.44
N LYS A 44 11.16 -20.32 5.47
CA LYS A 44 11.80 -20.59 4.19
C LYS A 44 11.94 -19.33 3.33
N ALA A 45 10.91 -18.50 3.28
CA ALA A 45 10.91 -17.22 2.60
C ALA A 45 11.96 -16.28 3.19
N GLU A 46 12.07 -16.20 4.52
CA GLU A 46 13.07 -15.40 5.22
C GLU A 46 14.50 -15.78 4.80
N ARG A 47 14.80 -17.08 4.75
CA ARG A 47 16.12 -17.57 4.28
C ARG A 47 16.42 -17.15 2.84
N TYR A 48 15.42 -17.02 1.98
CA TYR A 48 15.62 -16.42 0.65
C TYR A 48 15.93 -14.93 0.74
N THR A 49 15.29 -14.19 1.66
CA THR A 49 15.58 -12.76 1.85
C THR A 49 16.96 -12.46 2.44
N GLU A 50 17.62 -13.45 3.06
CA GLU A 50 18.96 -13.32 3.64
C GLU A 50 20.10 -13.64 2.67
N ARG A 51 19.85 -14.45 1.64
CA ARG A 51 20.87 -14.87 0.68
C ARG A 51 21.13 -13.79 -0.36
N ASP A 52 22.39 -13.54 -0.69
CA ASP A 52 22.78 -12.54 -1.69
C ASP A 52 22.12 -12.72 -3.05
N ALA A 53 21.91 -13.97 -3.46
CA ALA A 53 21.32 -14.30 -4.75
C ALA A 53 19.80 -14.05 -4.85
N THR A 54 19.09 -13.92 -3.71
CA THR A 54 17.62 -13.86 -3.65
C THR A 54 17.08 -12.70 -2.79
N ARG A 55 17.92 -11.99 -2.02
CA ARG A 55 17.52 -10.85 -1.16
C ARG A 55 16.95 -9.63 -1.90
N ARG A 56 17.02 -9.63 -3.23
CA ARG A 56 16.46 -8.59 -4.08
C ARG A 56 15.18 -9.05 -4.78
N ASP A 57 14.83 -10.32 -4.67
CA ASP A 57 13.68 -10.90 -5.34
C ASP A 57 12.43 -10.51 -4.54
N PRO A 58 11.33 -10.08 -5.20
CA PRO A 58 10.16 -9.58 -4.49
C PRO A 58 9.33 -10.70 -3.86
N LEU A 59 9.16 -11.83 -4.55
CA LEU A 59 8.22 -12.89 -4.17
C LEU A 59 8.44 -13.46 -2.76
N PRO A 60 9.67 -13.69 -2.25
CA PRO A 60 9.83 -14.12 -0.85
C PRO A 60 9.21 -13.15 0.16
N TYR A 61 9.31 -11.83 -0.06
CA TYR A 61 8.68 -10.86 0.82
C TYR A 61 7.15 -10.91 0.72
N LEU A 62 6.61 -11.16 -0.48
CA LEU A 62 5.17 -11.33 -0.68
C LEU A 62 4.64 -12.56 0.08
N TYR A 63 5.31 -13.71 -0.03
CA TYR A 63 4.92 -14.91 0.71
C TYR A 63 4.97 -14.72 2.23
N MET A 64 5.99 -14.03 2.77
CA MET A 64 5.99 -13.66 4.19
C MET A 64 4.77 -12.82 4.54
N SER A 65 4.46 -11.81 3.72
CA SER A 65 3.30 -10.94 3.92
C SER A 65 1.99 -11.73 3.98
N MET A 66 1.74 -12.58 2.98
CA MET A 66 0.55 -13.43 2.89
C MET A 66 0.43 -14.40 4.06
N CYS A 67 1.53 -15.06 4.44
CA CYS A 67 1.51 -15.99 5.57
C CYS A 67 1.25 -15.29 6.90
N PHE A 68 1.86 -14.13 7.14
CA PHE A 68 1.57 -13.35 8.34
C PHE A 68 0.13 -12.84 8.37
N HIS A 69 -0.45 -12.52 7.21
CA HIS A 69 -1.86 -12.15 7.11
C HIS A 69 -2.76 -13.35 7.50
N GLU A 70 -2.51 -14.53 6.97
CA GLU A 70 -3.26 -15.75 7.34
C GLU A 70 -3.13 -16.08 8.82
N ILE A 71 -1.89 -16.06 9.36
CA ILE A 71 -1.63 -16.28 10.79
C ILE A 71 -2.42 -15.29 11.66
N SER A 72 -2.56 -14.03 11.24
CA SER A 72 -3.27 -13.00 12.01
C SER A 72 -4.77 -13.27 12.17
N LYS A 73 -5.34 -14.15 11.33
CA LYS A 73 -6.75 -14.56 11.36
C LYS A 73 -6.99 -15.81 12.21
N MET A 74 -5.94 -16.45 12.73
CA MET A 74 -6.04 -17.75 13.40
C MET A 74 -5.94 -17.65 14.92
N ASP A 75 -6.97 -18.12 15.61
CA ASP A 75 -7.05 -18.09 17.07
C ASP A 75 -5.87 -18.79 17.77
N LYS A 76 -5.32 -19.85 17.16
CA LYS A 76 -4.20 -20.62 17.73
C LYS A 76 -2.91 -19.79 17.90
N TYR A 77 -2.77 -18.68 17.19
CA TYR A 77 -1.58 -17.81 17.26
C TYR A 77 -1.80 -16.54 18.08
N THR A 78 -2.99 -16.33 18.63
CA THR A 78 -3.33 -15.11 19.40
C THR A 78 -2.38 -14.88 20.58
N ASP A 79 -2.07 -15.94 21.32
CA ASP A 79 -1.18 -15.89 22.50
C ASP A 79 0.27 -16.29 22.19
N ASP A 80 0.58 -16.58 20.92
CA ASP A 80 1.93 -16.95 20.51
C ASP A 80 2.84 -15.70 20.48
N PRO A 81 3.91 -15.65 21.28
CA PRO A 81 4.79 -14.49 21.36
C PRO A 81 5.47 -14.13 20.03
N ASP A 82 5.67 -15.11 19.15
CA ASP A 82 6.31 -14.93 17.84
C ASP A 82 5.33 -14.36 16.82
N PHE A 83 4.03 -14.63 16.99
CA PHE A 83 2.98 -14.22 16.04
C PHE A 83 1.99 -13.17 16.57
N LYS A 84 2.14 -12.69 17.81
CA LYS A 84 1.30 -11.63 18.41
C LYS A 84 1.21 -10.33 17.59
N ASN A 85 2.10 -10.11 16.62
CA ASN A 85 2.11 -8.95 15.73
C ASN A 85 1.91 -9.33 14.25
N ALA A 86 1.35 -10.50 13.95
CA ALA A 86 1.28 -11.05 12.60
C ALA A 86 0.66 -10.07 11.59
N GLY A 87 -0.47 -9.42 11.88
CA GLY A 87 -1.05 -8.41 10.98
C GLY A 87 -0.11 -7.22 10.72
N ARG A 88 0.63 -6.79 11.74
CA ARG A 88 1.65 -5.74 11.61
C ARG A 88 2.85 -6.22 10.78
N ASP A 89 3.26 -7.48 10.91
CA ASP A 89 4.33 -8.03 10.11
C ASP A 89 3.88 -8.25 8.64
N ALA A 90 2.62 -8.60 8.41
CA ALA A 90 2.04 -8.70 7.06
C ALA A 90 2.24 -7.40 6.27
N LEU A 91 1.83 -6.26 6.82
CA LEU A 91 2.00 -4.94 6.18
C LEU A 91 3.47 -4.55 5.98
N LYS A 92 4.32 -4.87 6.96
CA LYS A 92 5.77 -4.61 6.87
C LYS A 92 6.40 -5.38 5.71
N TYR A 93 6.02 -6.65 5.52
CA TYR A 93 6.54 -7.46 4.42
C TYR A 93 5.90 -7.10 3.07
N ALA A 94 4.65 -6.63 3.05
CA ALA A 94 4.03 -6.05 1.85
C ALA A 94 4.80 -4.82 1.36
N GLU A 95 5.15 -3.90 2.26
CA GLU A 95 5.93 -2.70 1.91
C GLU A 95 7.33 -3.08 1.40
N LYS A 96 7.97 -4.09 2.02
CA LYS A 96 9.25 -4.62 1.54
C LYS A 96 9.11 -5.24 0.15
N PHE A 97 8.07 -6.02 -0.10
CA PHE A 97 7.76 -6.57 -1.41
C PHE A 97 7.66 -5.45 -2.45
N ARG A 98 6.88 -4.40 -2.18
CA ARG A 98 6.70 -3.28 -3.11
C ARG A 98 8.02 -2.58 -3.45
N LYS A 99 8.92 -2.41 -2.46
CA LYS A 99 10.28 -1.87 -2.67
C LYS A 99 11.16 -2.73 -3.57
N LYS A 100 10.90 -4.04 -3.66
CA LYS A 100 11.61 -4.97 -4.54
C LYS A 100 10.95 -5.10 -5.91
N ASP A 101 9.62 -5.04 -5.98
CA ASP A 101 8.85 -5.11 -7.23
C ASP A 101 8.77 -3.76 -7.96
N LYS A 102 9.95 -3.23 -8.32
CA LYS A 102 10.08 -1.88 -8.90
C LYS A 102 9.36 -1.71 -10.24
N GLU A 103 9.30 -2.79 -11.02
CA GLU A 103 8.65 -2.81 -12.34
C GLU A 103 7.16 -3.19 -12.25
N ASN A 104 6.61 -3.31 -11.03
CA ASN A 104 5.23 -3.71 -10.78
C ASN A 104 4.85 -5.04 -11.48
N ALA A 105 5.77 -5.98 -11.53
CA ALA A 105 5.64 -7.19 -12.33
C ALA A 105 4.67 -8.21 -11.69
N TYR A 106 4.52 -8.17 -10.37
CA TYR A 106 3.77 -9.18 -9.63
C TYR A 106 2.51 -8.63 -8.97
N PHE A 107 2.47 -7.35 -8.59
CA PHE A 107 1.38 -6.78 -7.78
C PHE A 107 -0.03 -7.14 -8.27
N ALA A 108 -0.32 -6.93 -9.56
CA ALA A 108 -1.64 -7.17 -10.15
C ALA A 108 -2.07 -8.66 -10.15
N GLN A 109 -1.14 -9.60 -9.98
CA GLN A 109 -1.45 -11.05 -9.96
C GLN A 109 -2.02 -11.51 -8.61
N TYR A 110 -2.01 -10.65 -7.59
CA TYR A 110 -2.41 -10.95 -6.22
C TYR A 110 -3.51 -9.99 -5.75
N GLU A 111 -4.40 -9.56 -6.65
CA GLU A 111 -5.47 -8.59 -6.37
C GLU A 111 -6.32 -8.99 -5.17
N ASP A 112 -6.79 -10.24 -5.13
CA ASP A 112 -7.57 -10.79 -4.01
C ASP A 112 -6.85 -10.62 -2.66
N TYR A 113 -5.55 -10.90 -2.62
CA TYR A 113 -4.75 -10.73 -1.41
C TYR A 113 -4.64 -9.24 -1.00
N TRP A 114 -4.47 -8.34 -1.97
CA TRP A 114 -4.40 -6.91 -1.67
C TRP A 114 -5.73 -6.36 -1.18
N GLU A 115 -6.85 -6.83 -1.71
CA GLU A 115 -8.19 -6.47 -1.23
C GLU A 115 -8.38 -6.89 0.24
N GLU A 116 -8.04 -8.13 0.59
CA GLU A 116 -8.10 -8.62 1.98
C GLU A 116 -7.17 -7.83 2.92
N LEU A 117 -5.91 -7.61 2.50
CA LEU A 117 -4.94 -6.89 3.29
C LEU A 117 -5.36 -5.43 3.52
N ASN A 118 -5.88 -4.76 2.49
CA ASN A 118 -6.40 -3.40 2.57
C ASN A 118 -7.59 -3.32 3.52
N ALA A 119 -8.55 -4.24 3.43
CA ALA A 119 -9.71 -4.27 4.30
C ALA A 119 -9.32 -4.42 5.78
N ALA A 120 -8.37 -5.34 6.06
CA ALA A 120 -7.85 -5.55 7.41
C ALA A 120 -7.10 -4.31 7.95
N ALA A 121 -6.17 -3.75 7.16
CA ALA A 121 -5.39 -2.57 7.54
C ALA A 121 -6.27 -1.34 7.74
N MET A 122 -7.28 -1.14 6.88
CA MET A 122 -8.28 -0.09 7.02
C MET A 122 -9.05 -0.22 8.34
N GLY A 123 -9.52 -1.43 8.68
CA GLY A 123 -10.23 -1.67 9.94
C GLY A 123 -9.39 -1.31 11.17
N VAL A 124 -8.13 -1.76 11.20
CA VAL A 124 -7.18 -1.43 12.27
C VAL A 124 -6.86 0.06 12.34
N GLY A 125 -6.67 0.69 11.18
CA GLY A 125 -6.41 2.13 11.08
C GLY A 125 -7.57 2.98 11.62
N PHE A 126 -8.81 2.63 11.26
CA PHE A 126 -10.02 3.31 11.75
C PHE A 126 -10.20 3.11 13.25
N MET A 127 -10.05 1.88 13.75
CA MET A 127 -10.08 1.59 15.19
C MET A 127 -9.09 2.49 15.95
N TYR A 128 -7.84 2.61 15.48
CA TYR A 128 -6.87 3.47 16.12
C TYR A 128 -7.20 4.97 16.05
N LEU A 129 -7.87 5.43 14.99
CA LEU A 129 -8.34 6.82 14.92
C LEU A 129 -9.45 7.09 15.94
N GLU A 130 -10.40 6.17 16.05
CA GLU A 130 -11.55 6.25 16.97
C GLU A 130 -11.11 6.20 18.43
N GLU A 131 -10.09 5.40 18.75
CA GLU A 131 -9.44 5.36 20.07
C GLU A 131 -8.56 6.59 20.38
N GLY A 132 -8.33 7.48 19.41
CA GLY A 132 -7.40 8.60 19.55
C GLY A 132 -5.91 8.19 19.52
N SER A 133 -5.61 6.94 19.17
CA SER A 133 -4.26 6.39 19.00
C SER A 133 -3.64 6.82 17.66
N TYR A 134 -3.59 8.12 17.38
CA TYR A 134 -3.25 8.67 16.06
C TYR A 134 -1.86 8.28 15.54
N SER A 135 -0.87 8.06 16.41
CA SER A 135 0.46 7.57 16.00
C SER A 135 0.40 6.15 15.43
N LYS A 136 -0.47 5.30 15.98
CA LYS A 136 -0.68 3.94 15.46
C LYS A 136 -1.48 3.99 14.16
N ALA A 137 -2.54 4.81 14.09
CA ALA A 137 -3.29 5.04 12.86
C ALA A 137 -2.39 5.53 11.72
N LYS A 138 -1.57 6.55 11.98
CA LYS A 138 -0.57 7.06 11.03
C LYS A 138 0.29 5.92 10.50
N ARG A 139 0.86 5.09 11.38
CA ARG A 139 1.72 3.97 10.96
C ARG A 139 0.98 2.96 10.07
N GLU A 140 -0.29 2.73 10.34
CA GLU A 140 -1.11 1.80 9.55
C GLU A 140 -1.30 2.33 8.12
N PHE A 141 -1.81 3.55 7.99
CA PHE A 141 -2.04 4.17 6.69
C PHE A 141 -0.73 4.46 5.92
N ASP A 142 0.36 4.79 6.61
CA ASP A 142 1.71 4.94 6.03
C ASP A 142 2.22 3.64 5.40
N ARG A 143 1.84 2.48 5.95
CA ARG A 143 2.18 1.20 5.34
C ARG A 143 1.29 0.89 4.15
N MET A 144 0.01 1.23 4.22
CA MET A 144 -0.92 1.12 3.09
C MET A 144 -0.39 1.87 1.88
N THR A 145 0.04 3.13 2.05
CA THR A 145 0.65 3.91 0.98
C THR A 145 2.03 3.36 0.55
N GLY A 146 2.72 2.67 1.46
CA GLY A 146 4.02 2.05 1.19
C GLY A 146 3.96 0.83 0.27
N TYR A 147 2.97 -0.05 0.42
CA TYR A 147 2.79 -1.20 -0.48
C TYR A 147 1.89 -0.88 -1.68
N ASP A 148 0.92 0.01 -1.52
CA ASP A 148 -0.02 0.44 -2.55
C ASP A 148 0.00 1.97 -2.71
N PRO A 149 1.06 2.51 -3.36
CA PRO A 149 1.24 3.95 -3.50
C PRO A 149 0.20 4.62 -4.40
N GLU A 150 -0.62 3.85 -5.13
CA GLU A 150 -1.70 4.37 -5.98
C GLU A 150 -3.04 4.49 -5.23
N ASN A 151 -3.09 4.06 -3.96
CA ASN A 151 -4.29 4.13 -3.13
C ASN A 151 -4.53 5.54 -2.58
N ALA A 152 -5.36 6.32 -3.29
CA ALA A 152 -5.71 7.69 -2.89
C ALA A 152 -6.35 7.76 -1.49
N GLY A 153 -7.25 6.82 -1.17
CA GLY A 153 -7.90 6.77 0.14
C GLY A 153 -6.88 6.62 1.29
N ALA A 154 -5.89 5.75 1.12
CA ALA A 154 -4.81 5.56 2.10
C ALA A 154 -3.99 6.85 2.31
N TRP A 155 -3.65 7.58 1.24
CA TRP A 155 -2.94 8.86 1.35
C TRP A 155 -3.73 9.92 2.11
N LEU A 156 -5.04 10.01 1.89
CA LEU A 156 -5.88 10.96 2.61
C LEU A 156 -6.05 10.59 4.09
N MET A 157 -6.16 9.31 4.42
CA MET A 157 -6.18 8.82 5.80
C MET A 157 -4.84 9.03 6.53
N LEU A 158 -3.72 8.91 5.81
CA LEU A 158 -2.40 9.24 6.33
C LEU A 158 -2.30 10.73 6.67
N ALA A 159 -2.74 11.60 5.75
CA ALA A 159 -2.80 13.04 5.98
C ALA A 159 -3.68 13.40 7.19
N LEU A 160 -4.87 12.79 7.30
CA LEU A 160 -5.76 12.95 8.45
C LEU A 160 -5.06 12.57 9.76
N SER A 161 -4.39 11.42 9.80
CA SER A 161 -3.68 10.93 10.98
C SER A 161 -2.54 11.88 11.37
N GLN A 162 -1.77 12.39 10.40
CA GLN A 162 -0.73 13.38 10.61
C GLN A 162 -1.29 14.71 11.13
N MET A 163 -2.42 15.18 10.60
CA MET A 163 -3.11 16.38 11.09
C MET A 163 -3.59 16.23 12.53
N LYS A 164 -4.16 15.08 12.90
CA LYS A 164 -4.56 14.79 14.29
C LYS A 164 -3.37 14.76 15.25
N MET A 165 -2.17 14.46 14.73
CA MET A 165 -0.90 14.54 15.46
C MET A 165 -0.21 15.92 15.42
N ASN A 166 -0.82 16.93 14.77
CA ASN A 166 -0.22 18.24 14.51
C ASN A 166 1.08 18.20 13.67
N LEU A 167 1.26 17.17 12.84
CA LEU A 167 2.38 17.03 11.90
C LEU A 167 2.03 17.68 10.55
N MET A 168 1.82 19.00 10.55
CA MET A 168 1.20 19.71 9.41
C MET A 168 2.03 19.65 8.11
N ARG A 169 3.37 19.65 8.20
CA ARG A 169 4.23 19.53 7.02
C ARG A 169 4.08 18.16 6.36
N ASP A 170 4.16 17.11 7.18
CA ASP A 170 4.02 15.73 6.69
C ASP A 170 2.60 15.48 6.15
N ALA A 171 1.58 16.10 6.77
CA ALA A 171 0.22 16.07 6.26
C ALA A 171 0.10 16.71 4.87
N GLU A 172 0.73 17.86 4.63
CA GLU A 172 0.72 18.50 3.30
C GLU A 172 1.41 17.63 2.26
N GLU A 173 2.54 16.99 2.60
CA GLU A 173 3.21 16.04 1.71
C GLU A 173 2.29 14.87 1.33
N SER A 174 1.56 14.30 2.29
CA SER A 174 0.58 13.24 2.02
C SER A 174 -0.61 13.75 1.20
N LEU A 175 -1.07 14.99 1.39
CA LEU A 175 -2.12 15.60 0.57
C LEU A 175 -1.68 15.83 -0.87
N VAL A 176 -0.41 16.18 -1.10
CA VAL A 176 0.17 16.24 -2.45
C VAL A 176 0.08 14.86 -3.12
N GLN A 177 0.43 13.79 -2.40
CA GLN A 177 0.32 12.42 -2.94
C GLN A 177 -1.14 11.99 -3.17
N PHE A 178 -2.05 12.35 -2.26
CA PHE A 178 -3.49 12.14 -2.45
C PHE A 178 -3.96 12.81 -3.74
N ARG A 179 -3.70 14.11 -3.93
CA ARG A 179 -4.11 14.84 -5.15
C ARG A 179 -3.52 14.21 -6.41
N HIS A 180 -2.26 13.78 -6.35
CA HIS A 180 -1.58 13.13 -7.47
C HIS A 180 -2.21 11.79 -7.85
N THR A 181 -2.45 10.93 -6.86
CA THR A 181 -3.01 9.58 -7.06
C THR A 181 -4.48 9.66 -7.45
N TYR A 182 -5.24 10.54 -6.80
CA TYR A 182 -6.64 10.81 -7.12
C TYR A 182 -6.82 11.25 -8.59
N ALA A 183 -6.00 12.20 -9.06
CA ALA A 183 -6.07 12.66 -10.45
C ALA A 183 -5.69 11.58 -11.49
N LYS A 184 -4.84 10.61 -11.11
CA LYS A 184 -4.39 9.51 -11.99
C LYS A 184 -5.37 8.34 -12.07
N MET A 185 -6.14 8.13 -11.00
CA MET A 185 -7.07 7.02 -10.85
C MET A 185 -8.10 6.93 -11.98
N GLY A 186 -8.46 8.09 -12.56
CA GLY A 186 -9.41 8.17 -13.66
C GLY A 186 -10.83 7.86 -13.16
N ASP A 187 -11.53 6.99 -13.86
CA ASP A 187 -12.90 6.60 -13.53
C ASP A 187 -12.95 5.73 -12.26
N HIS A 188 -13.66 6.20 -11.23
CA HIS A 188 -13.81 5.50 -9.96
C HIS A 188 -14.44 4.13 -10.11
N ASP A 189 -15.21 3.88 -11.18
CA ASP A 189 -15.88 2.59 -11.39
C ASP A 189 -14.91 1.41 -11.45
N ARG A 190 -13.65 1.66 -11.79
CA ARG A 190 -12.58 0.66 -11.92
C ARG A 190 -11.87 0.34 -10.60
N LEU A 191 -12.21 1.01 -9.52
CA LEU A 191 -11.65 0.71 -8.21
C LEU A 191 -12.24 -0.59 -7.65
N SER A 192 -11.38 -1.40 -7.04
CA SER A 192 -11.80 -2.53 -6.21
C SER A 192 -12.70 -2.06 -5.06
N PRO A 193 -13.62 -2.89 -4.55
CA PRO A 193 -14.57 -2.50 -3.53
C PRO A 193 -13.94 -1.92 -2.25
N ASP A 194 -12.82 -2.49 -1.79
CA ASP A 194 -12.06 -2.00 -0.64
C ASP A 194 -11.51 -0.58 -0.87
N ARG A 195 -10.99 -0.29 -2.06
CA ARG A 195 -10.46 1.03 -2.42
C ARG A 195 -11.55 2.08 -2.52
N LYS A 196 -12.70 1.74 -3.14
CA LYS A 196 -13.89 2.62 -3.17
C LYS A 196 -14.34 2.96 -1.76
N ARG A 197 -14.45 1.94 -0.90
CA ARG A 197 -14.82 2.11 0.50
C ARG A 197 -13.82 3.02 1.22
N LEU A 198 -12.53 2.72 1.19
CA LEU A 198 -11.51 3.51 1.88
C LEU A 198 -11.51 4.97 1.41
N LEU A 199 -11.62 5.22 0.10
CA LEU A 199 -11.67 6.58 -0.43
C LEU A 199 -12.88 7.36 0.08
N ARG A 200 -14.08 6.76 0.05
CA ARG A 200 -15.29 7.39 0.58
C ARG A 200 -15.13 7.74 2.06
N GLU A 201 -14.73 6.78 2.88
CA GLU A 201 -14.51 6.99 4.32
C GLU A 201 -13.46 8.08 4.59
N ALA A 202 -12.41 8.12 3.77
CA ALA A 202 -11.37 9.13 3.88
C ALA A 202 -11.89 10.55 3.56
N LEU A 203 -12.71 10.70 2.51
CA LEU A 203 -13.30 11.97 2.14
C LEU A 203 -14.23 12.49 3.24
N ILE A 204 -15.10 11.62 3.79
CA ILE A 204 -16.00 11.96 4.91
C ILE A 204 -15.19 12.43 6.11
N ARG A 205 -14.32 11.57 6.64
CA ARG A 205 -13.59 11.84 7.90
C ARG A 205 -12.63 13.03 7.78
N TYR A 206 -12.06 13.25 6.60
CA TYR A 206 -11.23 14.41 6.34
C TYR A 206 -12.05 15.71 6.27
N ALA A 207 -13.19 15.69 5.59
CA ALA A 207 -14.10 16.84 5.52
C ALA A 207 -14.64 17.22 6.91
N GLU A 208 -15.06 16.25 7.73
CA GLU A 208 -15.46 16.48 9.12
C GLU A 208 -14.34 17.13 9.93
N GLN A 209 -13.10 16.66 9.77
CA GLN A 209 -11.96 17.22 10.48
C GLN A 209 -11.68 18.68 10.06
N LEU A 210 -11.90 19.02 8.79
CA LEU A 210 -11.77 20.39 8.29
C LEU A 210 -12.89 21.28 8.85
N ASP A 211 -14.14 20.84 8.81
CA ASP A 211 -15.27 21.60 9.34
C ASP A 211 -15.14 21.84 10.85
N ASN A 212 -14.71 20.83 11.61
CA ASN A 212 -14.38 20.95 13.04
C ASN A 212 -13.27 21.98 13.33
N LYS A 213 -12.41 22.28 12.36
CA LYS A 213 -11.38 23.33 12.44
C LYS A 213 -11.87 24.69 11.93
N GLY A 214 -13.15 24.83 11.58
CA GLY A 214 -13.73 26.03 11.00
C GLY A 214 -13.42 26.22 9.51
N MET A 215 -12.87 25.21 8.84
CA MET A 215 -12.47 25.26 7.42
C MET A 215 -13.59 24.73 6.51
N ARG A 216 -14.81 25.25 6.68
CA ARG A 216 -16.02 24.74 6.00
C ARG A 216 -15.91 24.71 4.47
N ASP A 217 -15.33 25.74 3.87
CA ASP A 217 -15.13 25.81 2.41
C ASP A 217 -14.21 24.70 1.90
N SER A 218 -13.16 24.36 2.66
CA SER A 218 -12.27 23.25 2.35
C SER A 218 -12.94 21.90 2.55
N ALA A 219 -13.79 21.77 3.57
CA ALA A 219 -14.59 20.57 3.81
C ALA A 219 -15.56 20.32 2.63
N ARG A 220 -16.29 21.35 2.16
CA ARG A 220 -17.11 21.27 0.95
C ARG A 220 -16.31 20.84 -0.27
N THR A 221 -15.15 21.47 -0.49
CA THR A 221 -14.28 21.15 -1.64
C THR A 221 -13.81 19.69 -1.60
N THR A 222 -13.56 19.15 -0.39
CA THR A 222 -13.19 17.74 -0.21
C THR A 222 -14.34 16.82 -0.64
N LEU A 223 -15.57 17.06 -0.17
CA LEU A 223 -16.71 16.21 -0.53
C LEU A 223 -17.11 16.35 -2.00
N ALA A 224 -16.90 17.52 -2.60
CA ALA A 224 -17.13 17.70 -4.04
C ALA A 224 -16.31 16.72 -4.90
N LEU A 225 -15.17 16.22 -4.41
CA LEU A 225 -14.37 15.22 -5.11
C LEU A 225 -15.16 13.92 -5.35
N GLY A 226 -15.91 13.45 -4.36
CA GLY A 226 -16.62 12.17 -4.40
C GLY A 226 -18.13 12.27 -4.65
N ALA A 227 -18.64 13.46 -4.98
CA ALA A 227 -20.08 13.70 -5.12
C ALA A 227 -20.71 12.97 -6.32
N GLU A 228 -19.94 12.69 -7.37
CA GLU A 228 -20.45 11.91 -8.51
C GLU A 228 -20.62 10.43 -8.16
N ASP A 229 -19.82 9.90 -7.22
CA ASP A 229 -19.67 8.46 -7.00
C ASP A 229 -20.29 7.95 -5.69
N PHE A 230 -20.44 8.81 -4.68
CA PHE A 230 -20.76 8.38 -3.32
C PHE A 230 -22.05 8.97 -2.74
N MET A 231 -22.87 9.67 -3.53
CA MET A 231 -24.13 10.27 -3.07
C MET A 231 -25.24 9.23 -2.77
N ASP A 232 -25.05 7.98 -3.16
CA ASP A 232 -25.89 6.85 -2.77
C ASP A 232 -25.64 6.40 -1.32
N ASN A 233 -24.46 6.70 -0.77
CA ASN A 233 -24.12 6.45 0.62
C ASN A 233 -24.76 7.51 1.53
N ALA A 234 -25.54 7.04 2.52
CA ALA A 234 -26.32 7.92 3.38
C ALA A 234 -25.47 8.88 4.21
N GLU A 235 -24.31 8.45 4.71
CA GLU A 235 -23.41 9.27 5.53
C GLU A 235 -22.72 10.35 4.69
N PHE A 236 -22.18 9.95 3.53
CA PHE A 236 -21.59 10.88 2.58
C PHE A 236 -22.58 11.96 2.16
N LYS A 237 -23.80 11.54 1.76
CA LYS A 237 -24.86 12.45 1.35
C LYS A 237 -25.28 13.40 2.48
N ALA A 238 -25.49 12.88 3.69
CA ALA A 238 -25.91 13.71 4.82
C ALA A 238 -24.89 14.81 5.12
N LEU A 239 -23.60 14.48 5.16
CA LEU A 239 -22.55 15.46 5.38
C LEU A 239 -22.41 16.44 4.21
N HIS A 240 -22.51 15.95 2.97
CA HIS A 240 -22.49 16.80 1.78
C HIS A 240 -23.64 17.83 1.82
N ASP A 241 -24.86 17.40 2.14
CA ASP A 241 -26.04 18.25 2.23
C ASP A 241 -25.98 19.22 3.44
N GLU A 242 -25.30 18.85 4.53
CA GLU A 242 -25.09 19.74 5.68
C GLU A 242 -24.14 20.90 5.35
N LEU A 243 -23.08 20.63 4.59
CA LEU A 243 -22.02 21.61 4.35
C LEU A 243 -22.35 22.63 3.24
N ASN A 244 -23.31 22.31 2.35
CA ASN A 244 -23.74 23.11 1.20
C ASN A 244 -25.07 23.83 1.46
#